data_AF-A0A351HCS2-F1
#
_entry.id   AF-A0A351HCS2-F1
#
_cell.length_a   1.000
_cell.length_b   1.000
_cell.length_c   1.000
_cell.angle_alpha   90.00
_cell.angle_beta   90.00
_cell.angle_gamma   90.00
#
_symmetry.space_group_name_H-M   'P 1'
#
loop_
_entity.id
_entity.type
_entity.pdbx_description
1 polymer ?
#
loop_
_entity_poly.entity_id
_entity_poly.type
_entity_poly.pdbx_seq_one_letter_code
_entity_poly.pdbx_strand_id
1 'polypeptide(L)'
;SIGKGRSTYRGQVHMPKHLKNCKNNTECDALLINTNSRTDTYPAITTRGQNNTVQHEASVSKVSAEQIFYMMQRGLSEGEAMSLAVNGFVNDLMKAFPMEYSV
;
A
#
# COMPACT_ATOMS: atom_id res chain seq x y z
N SER A 1 16.84 9.55 4.64
CA SER A 1 16.33 10.83 4.13
C SER A 1 14.84 10.97 4.37
N ILE A 2 14.44 11.33 5.60
CA ILE A 2 13.04 11.54 5.98
C ILE A 2 12.69 12.97 5.52
N GLY A 3 12.09 13.11 4.34
CA GLY A 3 11.75 14.44 3.80
C GLY A 3 11.66 14.54 2.28
N LYS A 4 12.28 13.62 1.53
CA LYS A 4 12.18 13.50 0.06
C LYS A 4 12.08 12.02 -0.36
N GLY A 5 11.40 11.23 0.47
CA GLY A 5 11.30 9.78 0.28
C GLY A 5 10.60 9.48 -1.04
N ARG A 6 11.21 8.62 -1.85
CA ARG A 6 10.61 8.13 -3.08
C ARG A 6 10.48 6.62 -2.97
N SER A 7 9.26 6.13 -3.08
CA SER A 7 8.97 4.70 -3.22
C SER A 7 8.61 4.38 -4.67
N THR A 8 8.88 3.16 -5.10
CA THR A 8 8.48 2.70 -6.42
C THR A 8 8.00 1.26 -6.36
N TYR A 9 6.78 1.02 -6.80
CA TYR A 9 6.25 -0.31 -7.05
C TYR A 9 6.37 -0.64 -8.54
N ARG A 10 6.86 -1.84 -8.84
CA ARG A 10 6.87 -2.43 -10.19
C ARG A 10 6.27 -3.83 -10.09
N GLY A 11 5.15 -4.04 -10.78
CA GLY A 11 4.46 -5.32 -10.80
C GLY A 11 4.25 -5.79 -12.23
N GLN A 12 4.43 -7.10 -12.46
CA GLN A 12 4.11 -7.71 -13.75
C GLN A 12 3.14 -8.87 -13.56
N VAL A 13 2.03 -8.83 -14.31
CA VAL A 13 1.08 -9.94 -14.43
C VAL A 13 1.14 -10.43 -15.86
N HIS A 14 1.55 -11.69 -16.06
CA HIS A 14 1.58 -12.32 -17.37
C HIS A 14 0.77 -13.61 -17.38
N MET A 15 -0.35 -13.63 -18.10
CA MET A 15 -1.16 -14.82 -18.34
C MET A 15 -0.96 -15.29 -19.79
N PRO A 16 -0.24 -16.41 -20.02
CA PRO A 16 -0.01 -16.95 -21.37
C PRO A 16 -1.27 -17.58 -22.00
N LYS A 17 -1.26 -17.72 -23.33
CA LYS A 17 -2.44 -18.10 -24.15
C LYS A 17 -3.05 -19.46 -23.81
N HIS A 18 -2.26 -20.41 -23.31
CA HIS A 18 -2.73 -21.78 -23.03
C HIS A 18 -3.52 -21.88 -21.71
N LEU A 19 -3.47 -20.86 -20.86
CA LEU A 19 -4.21 -20.84 -19.60
C LEU A 19 -5.66 -20.35 -19.79
N LYS A 20 -6.57 -20.93 -19.02
CA LYS A 20 -7.99 -20.58 -19.02
C LYS A 20 -8.50 -20.43 -17.59
N ASN A 21 -9.50 -19.57 -17.38
CA ASN A 21 -10.15 -19.33 -16.09
C ASN A 21 -9.19 -18.85 -14.97
N CYS A 22 -8.06 -18.24 -15.32
CA CYS A 22 -7.16 -17.63 -14.35
C CYS A 22 -7.76 -16.35 -13.77
N LYS A 23 -7.53 -16.11 -12.48
CA LYS A 23 -7.93 -14.88 -11.81
C LYS A 23 -6.71 -14.29 -11.11
N ASN A 24 -6.49 -12.99 -11.30
CA ASN A 24 -5.51 -12.22 -10.56
C ASN A 24 -6.18 -10.97 -9.99
N ASN A 25 -5.89 -10.69 -8.73
CA ASN A 25 -6.18 -9.40 -8.11
C ASN A 25 -4.85 -8.86 -7.56
N THR A 26 -4.54 -7.62 -7.89
CA THR A 26 -3.34 -6.93 -7.42
C THR A 26 -3.78 -5.62 -6.80
N GLU A 27 -3.53 -5.44 -5.51
CA GLU A 27 -3.83 -4.22 -4.76
C GLU A 27 -2.53 -3.55 -4.34
N CYS A 28 -2.43 -2.24 -4.57
CA CYS A 28 -1.23 -1.44 -4.35
C CYS A 28 -1.57 -0.19 -3.55
N ASP A 29 -1.37 -0.26 -2.23
CA ASP A 29 -1.58 0.87 -1.34
C ASP A 29 -0.27 1.57 -0.99
N ALA A 30 -0.26 2.89 -1.09
CA ALA A 30 0.88 3.71 -0.70
C ALA A 30 0.48 4.82 0.28
N LEU A 31 1.30 5.04 1.31
CA LEU A 31 1.13 6.11 2.28
C LEU A 31 2.24 7.16 2.16
N LEU A 32 1.86 8.40 1.87
CA LEU A 32 2.76 9.56 1.84
C LEU A 32 2.84 10.19 3.24
N ILE A 33 4.02 10.15 3.83
CA ILE A 33 4.28 10.66 5.19
C ILE A 33 4.42 12.19 5.22
N ASN A 34 4.98 12.79 4.17
CA ASN A 34 5.17 14.25 4.10
C ASN A 34 4.82 14.79 2.71
N THR A 35 4.70 16.11 2.61
CA THR A 35 4.34 16.85 1.38
C THR A 35 5.31 16.63 0.21
N ASN A 36 6.57 16.34 0.51
CA ASN A 36 7.62 16.15 -0.48
C ASN A 36 7.91 14.67 -0.78
N SER A 37 7.12 13.75 -0.20
CA SER A 37 7.21 12.32 -0.50
C SER A 37 6.55 12.03 -1.82
N ARG A 38 7.06 11.01 -2.51
CA ARG A 38 6.53 10.54 -3.78
C ARG A 38 6.46 9.03 -3.80
N THR A 39 5.44 8.50 -4.46
CA THR A 39 5.36 7.10 -4.83
C THR A 39 5.09 7.01 -6.32
N ASP A 40 5.68 6.02 -6.98
CA ASP A 40 5.41 5.70 -8.38
C ASP A 40 5.01 4.23 -8.50
N THR A 41 3.89 3.96 -9.17
CA THR A 41 3.37 2.60 -9.38
C THR A 41 3.36 2.30 -10.87
N TYR A 42 4.10 1.27 -11.27
CA TYR A 42 4.24 0.84 -12.66
C TYR A 42 3.70 -0.59 -12.83
N PRO A 43 2.40 -0.76 -13.13
CA PRO A 43 1.84 -2.07 -13.44
C PRO A 43 2.09 -2.45 -14.91
N ALA A 44 2.48 -3.71 -15.14
CA ALA A 44 2.63 -4.30 -16.46
C ALA A 44 1.75 -5.55 -16.57
N ILE A 45 0.62 -5.44 -17.27
CA ILE A 45 -0.37 -6.53 -17.35
C ILE A 45 -0.44 -7.03 -18.80
N THR A 46 -0.25 -8.33 -18.98
CA THR A 46 -0.46 -9.03 -20.25
C THR A 46 -1.35 -10.23 -20.02
N THR A 47 -2.59 -10.16 -20.51
CA THR A 47 -3.56 -11.25 -20.37
C THR A 47 -3.88 -11.85 -21.73
N ARG A 48 -3.58 -13.14 -21.90
CA ARG A 48 -3.93 -13.94 -23.08
C ARG A 48 -4.73 -15.17 -22.62
N GLY A 49 -5.33 -15.89 -23.56
CA GLY A 49 -6.14 -17.09 -23.27
C GLY A 49 -7.64 -16.80 -23.26
N GLN A 50 -8.44 -17.71 -22.70
CA GLN A 50 -9.90 -17.59 -22.67
C GLN A 50 -10.39 -17.50 -21.22
N ASN A 51 -11.33 -16.59 -20.96
CA ASN A 51 -12.00 -16.40 -19.67
C ASN A 51 -11.04 -16.10 -18.50
N ASN A 52 -9.94 -15.40 -18.77
CA ASN A 52 -9.02 -14.95 -17.72
C ASN A 52 -9.43 -13.56 -17.22
N THR A 53 -9.34 -13.32 -15.91
CA THR A 53 -9.69 -12.05 -15.25
C THR A 53 -8.49 -11.48 -14.52
N VAL A 54 -8.21 -10.20 -14.72
CA VAL A 54 -7.18 -9.45 -13.99
C VAL A 54 -7.80 -8.17 -13.47
N GLN A 55 -7.61 -7.91 -12.18
CA GLN A 55 -7.92 -6.65 -11.51
C GLN A 55 -6.63 -6.07 -10.94
N HIS A 56 -6.45 -4.77 -11.13
CA HIS A 56 -5.37 -4.00 -10.51
C HIS A 56 -5.95 -2.73 -9.92
N GLU A 57 -5.77 -2.56 -8.62
CA GLU A 57 -6.15 -1.37 -7.87
C GLU A 57 -4.90 -0.74 -7.25
N ALA A 58 -4.81 0.59 -7.34
CA ALA A 58 -3.72 1.34 -6.74
C ALA A 58 -4.28 2.58 -6.06
N SER A 59 -3.99 2.73 -4.76
CA SER A 59 -4.43 3.87 -3.96
C SER A 59 -3.22 4.59 -3.36
N VAL A 60 -3.31 5.93 -3.27
CA VAL A 60 -2.30 6.75 -2.61
C VAL A 60 -2.99 7.59 -1.56
N SER A 61 -2.63 7.35 -0.31
CA SER A 61 -3.11 8.08 0.86
C SER A 61 -2.00 8.98 1.41
N LYS A 62 -2.38 10.04 2.11
CA LYS A 62 -1.45 10.93 2.81
C LYS A 62 -1.81 10.94 4.29
N VAL A 63 -0.80 10.99 5.16
CA VAL A 63 -1.03 11.18 6.60
C VAL A 63 -1.79 12.50 6.81
N SER A 64 -2.96 12.41 7.44
CA SER A 64 -3.83 13.57 7.68
C SER A 64 -3.30 14.41 8.83
N ALA A 65 -2.95 15.66 8.55
CA ALA A 65 -2.53 16.61 9.58
C ALA A 65 -3.62 16.84 10.64
N GLU A 66 -4.89 16.79 10.24
CA GLU A 66 -6.03 16.91 11.17
C GLU A 66 -6.13 15.70 12.10
N GLN A 67 -5.91 14.48 11.59
CA GLN A 67 -5.88 13.28 12.43
C GLN A 67 -4.71 13.31 13.43
N ILE A 68 -3.53 13.73 12.98
CA ILE A 68 -2.37 13.92 13.86
C ILE A 68 -2.69 14.96 14.93
N PHE A 69 -3.20 16.13 14.54
CA PHE A 69 -3.57 17.20 15.47
C PHE A 69 -4.62 16.73 16.50
N TYR A 70 -5.64 15.99 16.06
CA TYR A 70 -6.68 15.43 16.92
C TYR A 70 -6.15 14.40 17.93
N MET A 71 -5.19 13.58 17.52
CA MET A 71 -4.48 12.63 18.39
C MET A 71 -3.59 13.36 19.40
N MET A 72 -2.92 14.43 18.97
CA MET A 72 -2.12 15.28 19.86
C MET A 72 -2.96 15.97 20.93
N GLN A 73 -4.17 16.45 20.57
CA GLN A 73 -5.13 16.99 21.53
C GLN A 73 -5.56 15.97 22.60
N ARG A 74 -5.39 14.66 22.34
CA ARG A 74 -5.67 13.58 23.30
C ARG A 74 -4.47 13.21 24.16
N GLY A 75 -3.38 13.98 24.08
CA GLY A 75 -2.19 13.79 24.89
C GLY A 75 -1.12 12.90 24.26
N LEU A 76 -1.28 12.47 23.00
CA LEU A 76 -0.22 11.79 22.27
C LEU A 76 0.83 12.82 21.79
N SER A 77 2.10 12.46 21.83
CA SER A 77 3.13 13.21 21.10
C SER A 77 2.90 13.09 19.59
N GLU A 78 3.46 14.04 18.82
CA GLU A 78 3.41 13.97 17.35
C GLU A 78 4.00 12.66 16.81
N GLY A 79 5.08 12.17 17.44
CA GLY A 79 5.71 10.90 17.08
C GLY A 79 4.80 9.69 17.34
N GLU A 80 4.12 9.66 18.49
CA GLU A 80 3.15 8.60 18.81
C GLU A 80 1.94 8.63 17.87
N ALA A 81 1.41 9.82 17.58
CA ALA A 81 0.31 10.01 16.65
C ALA A 81 0.69 9.55 15.22
N MET A 82 1.89 9.90 14.76
CA MET A 82 2.41 9.45 13.47
C MET A 82 2.59 7.93 13.43
N SER A 83 3.17 7.35 14.48
CA SER A 83 3.34 5.91 14.61
C SER A 83 2.00 5.18 14.55
N LEU A 84 0.99 5.67 15.28
CA LEU A 84 -0.35 5.10 15.28
C LEU A 84 -1.02 5.17 13.89
N ALA A 85 -0.87 6.29 13.18
CA ALA A 85 -1.40 6.44 11.82
C ALA A 85 -0.74 5.45 10.82
N VAL A 86 0.58 5.30 10.89
CA VAL A 86 1.33 4.37 10.03
C VAL A 86 0.98 2.92 10.38
N ASN A 87 0.89 2.57 11.66
CA ASN A 87 0.51 1.23 12.12
C ASN A 87 -0.92 0.87 11.67
N GLY A 88 -1.85 1.83 11.73
CA GLY A 88 -3.20 1.65 11.20
C GLY A 88 -3.22 1.31 9.71
N PHE A 89 -2.37 1.95 8.92
CA PHE A 89 -2.24 1.69 7.48
C PHE A 89 -1.66 0.29 7.17
N VAL A 90 -0.65 -0.16 7.92
CA VAL A 90 -0.04 -1.49 7.68
C VAL A 90 -0.75 -2.64 8.41
N ASN A 91 -1.81 -2.36 9.17
CA ASN A 91 -2.46 -3.34 10.04
C ASN A 91 -2.96 -4.59 9.30
N ASP A 92 -3.56 -4.42 8.12
CA ASP A 92 -4.06 -5.56 7.35
C ASP A 92 -2.93 -6.42 6.78
N LEU A 93 -1.80 -5.80 6.44
CA LEU A 93 -0.58 -6.53 6.10
C LEU A 93 -0.04 -7.31 7.31
N MET A 94 -0.02 -6.68 8.50
CA MET A 94 0.46 -7.32 9.73
C MET A 94 -0.36 -8.55 10.12
N LYS A 95 -1.69 -8.53 9.91
CA LYS A 95 -2.57 -9.69 10.15
C LYS A 95 -2.26 -10.89 9.25
N ALA A 96 -1.65 -10.67 8.09
CA ALA A 96 -1.29 -11.73 7.16
C ALA A 96 0.04 -12.43 7.52
N PHE A 97 0.86 -11.82 8.39
CA PHE A 97 2.08 -12.44 8.86
C PHE A 97 1.81 -13.50 9.94
N PRO A 98 2.59 -14.59 9.99
CA PRO A 98 2.50 -15.57 11.07
C PRO A 98 2.75 -14.90 12.42
N MET A 99 1.99 -15.31 13.45
CA MET A 99 2.07 -14.76 14.82
C MET A 99 3.49 -14.77 15.41
N GLU A 100 4.37 -15.65 14.93
CA GLU A 100 5.78 -15.71 15.32
C GLU A 100 6.58 -14.43 14.98
N TYR A 101 6.09 -13.62 14.04
CA TYR A 101 6.71 -12.37 13.59
C TYR A 101 5.87 -11.12 13.94
N SER A 102 4.71 -11.31 14.57
CA SER A 102 3.81 -10.24 15.00
C SER A 102 4.26 -9.71 16.36
N VAL A 103 5.17 -8.73 16.35
CA VAL A 103 5.60 -7.97 17.53
C VAL A 103 4.56 -6.95 17.97
#